data_AF-Q7VI50-F1
#
_entry.id   AF-Q7VI50-F1
#
_cell.length_a   1.000
_cell.length_b   1.000
_cell.length_c   1.000
_cell.angle_alpha   90.00
_cell.angle_beta   90.00
_cell.angle_gamma   90.00
#
_symmetry.space_group_name_H-M   'P 1'
#
loop_
_entity.id
_entity.type
_entity.pdbx_description
1 polymer ?
#
loop_
_entity_poly.entity_id
_entity_poly.type
_entity_poly.pdbx_seq_one_letter_code
_entity_poly.pdbx_strand_id
1 'polypeptide(L)'
;MSNIQDSMLTQENKEIVTEIIFELCKLANEHNINIPADYMHECIDDIMAFYESYLKQFDSKFCSIDFYKIASWFCVLMATKIYEFNKSKQLEHNKNWQSLVIIYVSHMLTTLENEGYILQESSYKTKIMKMVVMEIKGKGEFGIGKNGLYMLMKLISIVKVKELKGR
;
A
#
# COMPACT_ATOMS: atom_id res chain seq x y z
N MET A 1 31.53 -1.30 -15.37
CA MET A 1 30.27 -1.69 -16.04
C MET A 1 29.30 -2.11 -14.95
N SER A 2 28.41 -1.21 -14.51
CA SER A 2 27.41 -1.57 -13.50
C SER A 2 26.22 -2.21 -14.20
N ASN A 3 26.02 -3.51 -13.98
CA ASN A 3 24.78 -4.20 -14.33
C ASN A 3 23.65 -3.60 -13.48
N ILE A 4 22.96 -2.59 -14.01
CA ILE A 4 21.65 -2.19 -13.49
C ILE A 4 20.72 -3.33 -13.93
N GLN A 5 20.12 -4.06 -12.97
CA GLN A 5 19.10 -5.06 -13.27
C GLN A 5 17.91 -4.34 -13.92
N ASP A 6 17.77 -4.47 -15.25
CA ASP A 6 16.82 -3.71 -16.07
C ASP A 6 15.35 -4.17 -15.96
N SER A 7 15.06 -5.26 -15.25
CA SER A 7 13.71 -5.85 -15.18
C SER A 7 13.23 -5.97 -13.73
N MET A 8 12.01 -5.49 -13.49
CA MET A 8 11.29 -5.73 -12.24
C MET A 8 10.82 -7.20 -12.14
N LEU A 9 10.59 -7.86 -13.27
CA LEU A 9 10.05 -9.22 -13.36
C LEU A 9 11.14 -10.30 -13.20
N THR A 10 11.87 -10.26 -12.09
CA THR A 10 12.81 -11.31 -11.68
C THR A 10 12.23 -12.15 -10.55
N GLN A 11 12.75 -13.36 -10.38
CA GLN A 11 12.37 -14.24 -9.28
C GLN A 11 12.77 -13.64 -7.91
N GLU A 12 13.96 -13.05 -7.82
CA GLU A 12 14.45 -12.32 -6.63
C GLU A 12 13.50 -11.19 -6.21
N ASN A 13 13.06 -10.35 -7.15
CA ASN A 13 12.11 -9.29 -6.87
C ASN A 13 10.73 -9.84 -6.43
N LYS A 14 10.29 -10.95 -7.04
CA LYS A 14 9.04 -11.62 -6.65
C LYS A 14 9.11 -12.14 -5.22
N GLU A 15 10.25 -12.69 -4.80
CA GLU A 15 10.47 -13.15 -3.43
C GLU A 15 10.36 -12.00 -2.43
N ILE A 16 11.04 -10.87 -2.68
CA ILE A 16 10.95 -9.68 -1.81
C ILE A 16 9.51 -9.15 -1.73
N VAL A 17 8.80 -9.06 -2.85
CA VAL A 17 7.38 -8.64 -2.87
C VAL A 17 6.50 -9.61 -2.09
N THR A 18 6.76 -10.92 -2.22
CA THR A 18 6.03 -11.97 -1.51
C THR A 18 6.25 -11.86 0.00
N GLU A 19 7.47 -11.63 0.45
CA GLU A 19 7.80 -11.45 1.87
C GLU A 19 7.03 -10.27 2.47
N ILE A 20 7.07 -9.10 1.81
CA ILE A 20 6.33 -7.91 2.25
C ILE A 20 4.83 -8.21 2.36
N ILE A 21 4.26 -8.86 1.34
CA ILE A 21 2.83 -9.18 1.31
C ILE A 21 2.47 -10.21 2.39
N PHE A 22 3.32 -11.20 2.64
CA PHE A 22 3.12 -12.19 3.69
C PHE A 22 3.10 -11.53 5.07
N GLU A 23 4.00 -10.58 5.33
CA GLU A 23 4.00 -9.80 6.58
C GLU A 23 2.71 -8.99 6.74
N LEU A 24 2.21 -8.38 5.68
CA LEU A 24 0.94 -7.65 5.70
C LEU A 24 -0.26 -8.60 5.91
N CYS A 25 -0.25 -9.80 5.33
CA CYS A 25 -1.27 -10.82 5.60
C CYS A 25 -1.22 -11.29 7.06
N LYS A 26 -0.02 -11.49 7.62
CA LYS A 26 0.16 -11.85 9.03
C LYS A 26 -0.40 -10.76 9.95
N LEU A 27 -0.11 -9.49 9.64
CA LEU A 27 -0.67 -8.35 10.37
C LEU A 27 -2.21 -8.35 10.33
N ALA A 28 -2.83 -8.63 9.19
CA ALA A 28 -4.29 -8.74 9.11
C ALA A 28 -4.84 -9.88 9.99
N ASN A 29 -4.15 -11.02 10.01
CA ASN A 29 -4.51 -12.17 10.85
C ASN A 29 -4.43 -11.85 12.34
N GLU A 30 -3.42 -11.10 12.79
CA GLU A 30 -3.29 -10.60 14.17
C GLU A 30 -4.48 -9.71 14.59
N HIS A 31 -5.16 -9.11 13.61
CA HIS A 31 -6.39 -8.35 13.78
C HIS A 31 -7.67 -9.14 13.44
N ASN A 32 -7.61 -10.47 13.42
CA ASN A 32 -8.72 -11.40 13.15
C ASN A 32 -9.34 -11.28 11.75
N ILE A 33 -8.56 -10.82 10.76
CA ILE A 33 -8.99 -10.79 9.35
C ILE A 33 -8.19 -11.83 8.59
N ASN A 34 -8.82 -12.98 8.34
CA ASN A 34 -8.21 -14.04 7.54
C ASN A 34 -8.21 -13.68 6.05
N ILE A 35 -7.02 -13.61 5.45
CA ILE A 35 -6.86 -13.37 4.02
C ILE A 35 -6.74 -14.72 3.29
N PRO A 36 -7.63 -15.03 2.35
CA PRO A 36 -7.52 -16.23 1.53
C PRO A 36 -6.20 -16.28 0.75
N ALA A 37 -5.57 -17.47 0.68
CA ALA A 37 -4.26 -17.63 0.06
C ALA A 37 -4.29 -17.33 -1.46
N ASP A 38 -5.38 -17.69 -2.13
CA ASP A 38 -5.66 -17.33 -3.53
C ASP A 38 -5.67 -15.82 -3.73
N TYR A 39 -6.31 -15.05 -2.84
CA TYR A 39 -6.34 -13.58 -2.93
C TYR A 39 -4.93 -12.99 -2.75
N MET A 40 -4.14 -13.56 -1.84
CA MET A 40 -2.75 -13.15 -1.64
C MET A 40 -1.92 -13.40 -2.90
N HIS A 41 -2.00 -14.60 -3.48
CA HIS A 41 -1.26 -14.96 -4.70
C HIS A 41 -1.66 -14.09 -5.89
N GLU A 42 -2.96 -13.87 -6.10
CA GLU A 42 -3.45 -12.96 -7.13
C GLU A 42 -2.91 -11.54 -6.93
N CYS A 43 -2.91 -11.03 -5.69
CA CYS A 43 -2.36 -9.70 -5.41
C CYS A 43 -0.85 -9.60 -5.66
N ILE A 44 -0.07 -10.66 -5.39
CA ILE A 44 1.36 -10.70 -5.73
C ILE A 44 1.53 -10.56 -7.24
N ASP A 45 0.83 -11.37 -8.02
CA ASP A 45 0.95 -11.35 -9.48
C ASP A 45 0.46 -10.01 -10.08
N ASP A 46 -0.67 -9.48 -9.57
CA ASP A 46 -1.20 -8.16 -9.93
C ASP A 46 -0.18 -7.04 -9.63
N ILE A 47 0.50 -7.10 -8.49
CA ILE A 47 1.51 -6.11 -8.09
C ILE A 47 2.75 -6.19 -8.98
N MET A 48 3.24 -7.39 -9.28
CA MET A 48 4.41 -7.57 -10.16
C MET A 48 4.14 -7.01 -11.55
N ALA A 49 2.99 -7.36 -12.14
CA ALA A 49 2.57 -6.87 -13.44
C ALA A 49 2.33 -5.35 -13.44
N PHE A 50 1.68 -4.83 -12.38
CA PHE A 50 1.44 -3.41 -12.24
C PHE A 50 2.75 -2.62 -12.07
N TYR A 51 3.74 -3.14 -11.33
CA TYR A 51 5.02 -2.47 -11.17
C TYR A 51 5.75 -2.34 -12.51
N GLU A 52 5.84 -3.43 -13.27
CA GLU A 52 6.44 -3.39 -14.61
C GLU A 52 5.74 -2.38 -15.53
N SER A 53 4.41 -2.35 -15.53
CA SER A 53 3.63 -1.37 -16.29
C SER A 53 3.85 0.05 -15.79
N TYR A 54 3.96 0.25 -14.47
CA TYR A 54 4.23 1.54 -13.85
C TYR A 54 5.59 2.09 -14.29
N LEU A 55 6.63 1.27 -14.29
CA LEU A 55 7.97 1.66 -14.73
C LEU A 55 7.96 2.12 -16.19
N LYS A 56 7.28 1.38 -17.06
CA LYS A 56 7.12 1.73 -18.49
C LYS A 56 6.34 3.03 -18.68
N GLN A 57 5.22 3.17 -17.96
CA GLN A 57 4.33 4.33 -18.08
C GLN A 57 5.01 5.65 -17.69
N PHE A 58 5.94 5.60 -16.73
CA PHE A 58 6.67 6.77 -16.23
C PHE A 58 8.12 6.83 -16.73
N ASP A 59 8.49 6.04 -17.73
CA ASP A 59 9.87 5.93 -18.26
C ASP A 59 10.94 5.89 -17.15
N SER A 60 10.66 5.08 -16.13
CA SER A 60 11.42 5.02 -14.89
C SER A 60 12.28 3.77 -14.84
N LYS A 61 13.53 3.94 -14.41
CA LYS A 61 14.42 2.80 -14.16
C LYS A 61 14.00 2.07 -12.88
N PHE A 62 14.03 0.75 -12.93
CA PHE A 62 13.99 -0.05 -11.71
C PHE A 62 15.28 0.16 -10.93
N CYS A 63 15.15 0.52 -9.65
CA CYS A 63 16.29 0.69 -8.74
C CYS A 63 16.26 -0.36 -7.63
N SER A 64 15.11 -0.50 -6.98
CA SER A 64 14.86 -1.46 -5.91
C SER A 64 13.37 -1.59 -5.62
N ILE A 65 13.02 -2.60 -4.82
CA ILE A 65 11.69 -2.71 -4.22
C ILE A 65 11.54 -1.65 -3.11
N ASP A 66 10.41 -0.95 -3.12
CA ASP A 66 10.06 0.08 -2.14
C ASP A 66 8.89 -0.46 -1.31
N PHE A 67 9.11 -0.63 0.00
CA PHE A 67 8.10 -1.14 0.92
C PHE A 67 6.78 -0.34 0.85
N TYR A 68 6.86 1.00 0.89
CA TYR A 68 5.67 1.85 0.87
C TYR A 68 4.89 1.73 -0.43
N LYS A 69 5.58 1.43 -1.54
CA LYS A 69 4.93 1.15 -2.84
C LYS A 69 4.14 -0.14 -2.78
N ILE A 70 4.78 -1.24 -2.37
CA ILE A 70 4.14 -2.55 -2.28
C ILE A 70 2.99 -2.53 -1.28
N ALA A 71 3.20 -1.98 -0.08
CA ALA A 71 2.18 -1.90 0.96
C ALA A 71 0.98 -1.04 0.54
N SER A 72 1.21 0.10 -0.13
CA SER A 72 0.12 0.95 -0.64
C SER A 72 -0.70 0.25 -1.71
N TRP A 73 -0.04 -0.43 -2.64
CA TRP A 73 -0.70 -1.16 -3.71
C TRP A 73 -1.48 -2.36 -3.19
N PHE A 74 -0.86 -3.15 -2.31
CA PHE A 74 -1.49 -4.27 -1.67
C PHE A 74 -2.73 -3.85 -0.86
N CYS A 75 -2.62 -2.78 -0.07
CA CYS A 75 -3.72 -2.23 0.71
C CYS A 75 -4.96 -1.96 -0.14
N VAL A 76 -4.80 -1.25 -1.26
CA VAL A 76 -5.93 -0.89 -2.13
C VAL A 76 -6.43 -2.11 -2.90
N LEU A 77 -5.55 -2.94 -3.46
CA LEU A 77 -5.95 -4.12 -4.25
C LEU A 77 -6.70 -5.14 -3.39
N MET A 78 -6.14 -5.54 -2.25
CA MET A 78 -6.75 -6.51 -1.34
C MET A 78 -8.10 -6.02 -0.80
N ALA A 79 -8.15 -4.76 -0.33
CA ALA A 79 -9.39 -4.20 0.18
C ALA A 79 -10.46 -4.06 -0.92
N THR A 80 -10.07 -3.77 -2.16
CA THR A 80 -10.99 -3.77 -3.31
C THR A 80 -11.53 -5.16 -3.60
N LYS A 81 -10.67 -6.19 -3.64
CA LYS A 81 -11.11 -7.59 -3.85
C LYS A 81 -12.13 -8.02 -2.81
N ILE A 82 -11.88 -7.77 -1.52
CA ILE A 82 -12.81 -8.11 -0.44
C ILE A 82 -14.09 -7.26 -0.50
N TYR A 83 -14.00 -5.98 -0.84
CA TYR A 83 -15.17 -5.11 -1.01
C TYR A 83 -16.11 -5.64 -2.11
N GLU A 84 -15.55 -5.94 -3.29
CA GLU A 84 -16.33 -6.45 -4.43
C GLU A 84 -16.88 -7.85 -4.13
N PHE A 85 -16.12 -8.71 -3.44
CA PHE A 85 -16.63 -10.00 -2.97
C PHE A 85 -17.84 -9.81 -2.04
N ASN A 86 -17.72 -8.97 -1.00
CA ASN A 86 -18.79 -8.71 -0.06
C ASN A 86 -20.03 -8.15 -0.77
N LYS A 87 -19.84 -7.24 -1.72
CA LYS A 87 -20.93 -6.69 -2.55
C LYS A 87 -21.59 -7.77 -3.41
N SER A 88 -20.81 -8.64 -4.05
CA SER A 88 -21.34 -9.74 -4.88
C SER A 88 -22.14 -10.77 -4.07
N LYS A 89 -21.83 -10.91 -2.78
CA LYS A 89 -22.47 -11.83 -1.84
C LYS A 89 -23.52 -11.18 -0.94
N GLN A 90 -23.82 -9.89 -1.11
CA GLN A 90 -24.75 -9.12 -0.26
C GLN A 90 -24.35 -9.16 1.23
N LEU A 91 -23.04 -9.08 1.49
CA LEU A 91 -22.42 -9.05 2.82
C LEU A 91 -21.96 -7.63 3.18
N GLU A 92 -22.71 -6.57 2.84
CA GLU A 92 -22.24 -5.19 3.05
C GLU A 92 -22.05 -4.81 4.53
N HIS A 93 -22.63 -5.59 5.44
CA HIS A 93 -22.40 -5.47 6.88
C HIS A 93 -20.96 -5.89 7.28
N ASN A 94 -20.31 -6.76 6.50
CA ASN A 94 -18.93 -7.15 6.72
C ASN A 94 -17.99 -5.99 6.32
N LYS A 95 -17.34 -5.40 7.33
CA LYS A 95 -16.43 -4.26 7.17
C LYS A 95 -14.95 -4.64 7.18
N ASN A 96 -14.61 -5.92 7.02
CA ASN A 96 -13.22 -6.38 7.06
C ASN A 96 -12.32 -5.62 6.07
N TRP A 97 -12.83 -5.32 4.87
CA TRP A 97 -12.10 -4.51 3.90
C TRP A 97 -11.77 -3.08 4.40
N GLN A 98 -12.66 -2.46 5.19
CA GLN A 98 -12.39 -1.15 5.80
C GLN A 98 -11.35 -1.28 6.92
N SER A 99 -11.47 -2.34 7.73
CA SER A 99 -10.50 -2.65 8.77
C SER A 99 -9.11 -2.87 8.19
N LEU A 100 -8.98 -3.57 7.05
CA LEU A 100 -7.70 -3.72 6.35
C LEU A 100 -7.08 -2.38 5.95
N VAL A 101 -7.88 -1.46 5.40
CA VAL A 101 -7.40 -0.11 5.09
C VAL A 101 -6.85 0.57 6.34
N ILE A 102 -7.58 0.50 7.47
CA ILE A 102 -7.16 1.10 8.73
C ILE A 102 -5.84 0.47 9.22
N ILE A 103 -5.75 -0.86 9.20
CA ILE A 103 -4.58 -1.61 9.65
C ILE A 103 -3.36 -1.24 8.81
N TYR A 104 -3.45 -1.35 7.49
CA TYR A 104 -2.31 -1.15 6.59
C TYR A 104 -1.87 0.31 6.52
N VAL A 105 -2.80 1.26 6.45
CA VAL A 105 -2.45 2.69 6.49
C VAL A 105 -1.82 3.04 7.84
N SER A 106 -2.33 2.49 8.96
CA SER A 106 -1.72 2.71 10.27
C SER A 106 -0.31 2.14 10.33
N HIS A 107 -0.12 0.92 9.82
CA HIS A 107 1.17 0.26 9.81
C HIS A 107 2.20 1.08 9.03
N MET A 108 1.89 1.51 7.80
CA MET A 108 2.80 2.36 7.02
C MET A 108 3.17 3.66 7.74
N LEU A 109 2.20 4.33 8.37
CA LEU A 109 2.47 5.57 9.12
C LEU A 109 3.31 5.32 10.38
N THR A 110 3.06 4.23 11.09
CA THR A 110 3.86 3.85 12.27
C THR A 110 5.28 3.43 11.86
N THR A 111 5.46 2.78 10.71
CA THR A 111 6.80 2.51 10.15
C THR A 111 7.54 3.82 9.88
N LEU A 112 6.87 4.81 9.27
CA LEU A 112 7.45 6.15 9.06
C LEU A 112 7.81 6.84 10.38
N GLU A 113 6.95 6.77 11.40
CA GLU A 113 7.21 7.33 12.73
C GLU A 113 8.44 6.67 13.38
N ASN A 114 8.57 5.34 13.25
CA ASN A 114 9.74 4.59 13.75
C ASN A 114 11.03 4.93 13.00
N GLU A 115 10.93 5.35 11.74
CA GLU A 115 12.04 5.88 10.93
C GLU A 115 12.37 7.35 11.24
N GLY A 116 11.61 7.98 12.16
CA GLY A 116 11.80 9.37 12.58
C GLY A 116 10.98 10.41 11.81
N TYR A 117 10.07 9.98 10.93
CA TYR A 117 9.17 10.86 10.19
C TYR A 117 7.84 11.02 10.94
N ILE A 118 7.70 12.11 11.69
CA ILE A 118 6.53 12.35 12.54
C ILE A 118 5.46 13.13 11.77
N LEU A 119 4.26 12.56 11.68
CA LEU A 119 3.08 13.29 11.23
C LEU A 119 2.60 14.22 12.36
N GLN A 120 2.84 15.53 12.22
CA GLN A 120 2.51 16.50 13.27
C GLN A 120 1.00 16.60 13.57
N GLU A 121 0.15 16.32 12.58
CA GLU A 121 -1.30 16.37 12.72
C GLU A 121 -1.95 14.99 12.52
N SER A 122 -2.31 14.34 13.62
CA SER A 122 -2.91 12.99 13.61
C SER A 122 -4.25 12.90 12.86
N SER A 123 -4.95 14.02 12.67
CA SER A 123 -6.19 14.12 11.91
C SER A 123 -6.02 13.66 10.44
N TYR A 124 -4.82 13.85 9.86
CA TYR A 124 -4.52 13.45 8.49
C TYR A 124 -4.48 11.92 8.33
N LYS A 125 -4.13 11.16 9.37
CA LYS A 125 -4.20 9.68 9.34
C LYS A 125 -5.62 9.22 9.01
N THR A 126 -6.62 9.76 9.72
CA THR A 126 -8.03 9.45 9.46
C THR A 126 -8.48 9.94 8.08
N LYS A 127 -7.98 11.09 7.61
CA LYS A 127 -8.30 11.61 6.28
C LYS A 127 -7.77 10.70 5.17
N ILE A 128 -6.52 10.25 5.26
CA ILE A 128 -5.92 9.30 4.32
C ILE A 128 -6.76 8.02 4.25
N MET A 129 -7.08 7.41 5.39
CA MET A 129 -7.93 6.21 5.43
C MET A 129 -9.29 6.44 4.76
N LYS A 130 -9.94 7.58 5.02
CA LYS A 130 -11.21 7.93 4.39
C LYS A 130 -11.09 8.07 2.88
N MET A 131 -10.02 8.67 2.37
CA MET A 131 -9.81 8.82 0.93
C MET A 131 -9.56 7.46 0.26
N VAL A 132 -8.81 6.54 0.89
CA VAL A 132 -8.67 5.16 0.40
C VAL A 132 -10.03 4.46 0.36
N VAL A 133 -10.85 4.62 1.41
CA VAL A 133 -12.21 4.07 1.45
C VAL A 133 -13.10 4.65 0.35
N MET A 134 -12.97 5.94 0.02
CA MET A 134 -13.72 6.58 -1.07
C MET A 134 -13.32 6.03 -2.44
N GLU A 135 -12.02 5.82 -2.66
CA GLU A 135 -11.50 5.17 -3.87
C GLU A 135 -12.17 3.80 -4.07
N ILE A 136 -12.12 2.93 -3.07
CA ILE A 136 -12.64 1.56 -3.13
C ILE A 136 -14.15 1.55 -3.40
N LYS A 137 -14.88 2.55 -2.89
CA LYS A 137 -16.32 2.72 -3.13
C LYS A 137 -16.66 3.32 -4.51
N GLY A 138 -15.68 3.55 -5.38
CA GLY A 138 -15.87 4.16 -6.70
C GLY A 138 -16.10 5.68 -6.65
N LYS A 139 -15.79 6.35 -5.54
CA LYS A 139 -15.90 7.81 -5.38
C LYS A 139 -14.54 8.49 -5.61
N GLY A 140 -13.99 8.30 -6.81
CA GLY A 140 -12.62 8.70 -7.16
C GLY A 140 -12.33 10.20 -7.00
N GLU A 141 -13.34 11.08 -7.14
CA GLU A 141 -13.17 12.53 -6.92
C GLU A 141 -12.70 12.89 -5.49
N PHE A 142 -12.98 12.02 -4.52
CA PHE A 142 -12.53 12.12 -3.12
C PHE A 142 -11.52 11.03 -2.75
N GLY A 143 -11.10 10.20 -3.72
CA GLY A 143 -10.18 9.08 -3.56
C GLY A 143 -8.71 9.48 -3.70
N ILE A 144 -7.79 8.60 -3.26
CA ILE A 144 -6.35 8.74 -3.54
C ILE A 144 -5.74 7.59 -4.33
N GLY A 145 -6.46 6.48 -4.54
CA GLY A 145 -5.90 5.33 -5.23
C GLY A 145 -4.64 4.73 -4.59
N LYS A 146 -4.13 3.68 -5.23
CA LYS A 146 -2.89 3.00 -4.83
C LYS A 146 -1.63 3.84 -5.05
N ASN A 147 -1.57 4.60 -6.14
CA ASN A 147 -0.44 5.47 -6.46
C ASN A 147 -0.43 6.74 -5.61
N GLY A 148 -1.58 7.37 -5.36
CA GLY A 148 -1.64 8.55 -4.49
C GLY A 148 -1.30 8.19 -3.05
N LEU A 149 -1.76 7.03 -2.55
CA LEU A 149 -1.35 6.52 -1.25
C LEU A 149 0.17 6.31 -1.18
N TYR A 150 0.77 5.67 -2.19
CA TYR A 150 2.23 5.52 -2.27
C TYR A 150 2.95 6.87 -2.25
N MET A 151 2.52 7.82 -3.08
CA MET A 151 3.17 9.13 -3.17
C MET A 151 3.08 9.90 -1.85
N LEU A 152 1.99 9.79 -1.10
CA LEU A 152 1.88 10.39 0.23
C LEU A 152 2.91 9.79 1.19
N MET A 153 3.01 8.45 1.27
CA MET A 153 4.00 7.80 2.13
C MET A 153 5.43 8.15 1.69
N LYS A 154 5.68 8.16 0.38
CA LYS A 154 7.01 8.48 -0.16
C LYS A 154 7.43 9.92 0.09
N LEU A 155 6.50 10.87 -0.01
CA LEU A 155 6.77 12.28 0.31
C LEU A 155 7.15 12.42 1.79
N ILE A 156 6.42 11.77 2.69
CA ILE A 156 6.75 11.79 4.12
C ILE A 156 8.14 11.18 4.36
N SER A 157 8.47 10.07 3.69
CA SER A 157 9.74 9.37 3.87
C SER A 157 10.98 10.09 3.30
N ILE A 158 10.81 11.17 2.52
CA ILE A 158 11.94 11.90 1.90
C ILE A 158 11.99 13.36 2.31
N VAL A 159 10.87 13.96 2.73
CA VAL A 159 10.83 15.33 3.22
C VAL A 159 11.34 15.34 4.65
N LYS A 160 12.63 15.62 4.80
CA LYS A 160 13.19 15.99 6.11
C LYS A 160 12.50 17.27 6.56
N VAL A 161 11.77 17.21 7.68
CA VAL A 161 11.36 18.41 8.39
C VAL A 161 12.66 19.06 8.87
N LYS A 162 13.07 20.14 8.20
CA LYS A 162 14.11 21.03 8.72
C LYS A 162 13.64 21.42 10.11
N GLU A 163 14.38 21.05 11.16
CA GLU A 163 14.18 21.64 12.47
C GLU A 163 14.11 23.15 12.26
N LEU A 164 12.94 23.75 12.48
CA LEU A 164 12.85 25.17 12.69
C LEU A 164 13.60 25.38 14.00
N LYS A 165 14.91 25.63 13.89
CA LYS A 165 15.70 26.17 15.00
C LYS A 165 14.93 27.37 15.49
N GLY A 166 14.37 27.24 16.69
CA GLY A 166 13.65 28.31 17.37
C GLY A 166 14.48 29.58 17.29
N ARG A 167 13.84 30.63 16.77
CA ARG A 167 14.19 32.01 17.08
C ARG A 167 13.44 32.39 18.32
#